data_AF-A0A6G3XWM1-F1
#
_entry.id   AF-A0A6G3XWM1-F1
#
_cell.length_a   1.000
_cell.length_b   1.000
_cell.length_c   1.000
_cell.angle_alpha   90.00
_cell.angle_beta   90.00
_cell.angle_gamma   90.00
#
_symmetry.space_group_name_H-M   'P 1'
#
loop_
_entity.id
_entity.type
_entity.pdbx_description
1 polymer ?
#
loop_
_entity_poly.entity_id
_entity_poly.type
_entity_poly.pdbx_seq_one_letter_code
_entity_poly.pdbx_strand_id
1 'polypeptide(L)'
;AGAPRTATVFDLDWRPMFWEGGDDSAEAPARYREALAHATVAVGNIDECRIATGEREPYAAARALLAAGVELAVVKRGPKGVLAVHRDGTTADCPPLPVEVVNGLGAGDAFGGALCHGLLAGWPLDRLVRYANA
;
A
#
# COMPACT_ATOMS: atom_id res chain seq x y z
N ALA A 1 1.87 1.09 -29.96
CA ALA A 1 1.00 0.99 -28.78
C ALA A 1 1.67 0.04 -27.80
N GLY A 2 2.06 0.50 -26.62
CA GLY A 2 2.66 -0.36 -25.60
C GLY A 2 1.63 -1.39 -25.13
N ALA A 3 2.08 -2.60 -24.78
CA ALA A 3 1.23 -3.60 -24.16
C ALA A 3 0.45 -2.98 -22.98
N PRO A 4 -0.81 -3.39 -22.75
CA PRO A 4 -1.54 -2.94 -21.57
C PRO A 4 -0.70 -3.26 -20.32
N ARG A 5 -0.40 -2.24 -19.50
CA ARG A 5 0.25 -2.45 -18.20
C ARG A 5 -0.75 -3.18 -17.31
N THR A 6 -0.52 -4.46 -17.06
CA THR A 6 -1.25 -5.21 -16.04
C THR A 6 -0.74 -4.76 -14.66
N ALA A 7 -1.65 -4.31 -13.80
CA ALA A 7 -1.33 -4.03 -12.41
C ALA A 7 -1.56 -5.29 -11.56
N THR A 8 -0.53 -5.73 -10.83
CA THR A 8 -0.66 -6.71 -9.74
C THR A 8 -0.59 -5.96 -8.42
N VAL A 9 -1.70 -5.90 -7.70
CA VAL A 9 -1.83 -5.19 -6.43
C VAL A 9 -1.68 -6.16 -5.28
N PHE A 10 -0.73 -5.89 -4.38
CA PHE A 10 -0.56 -6.60 -3.13
C PHE A 10 -0.97 -5.69 -1.96
N ASP A 11 -2.10 -6.01 -1.33
CA ASP A 11 -2.42 -5.47 -0.01
C ASP A 11 -1.65 -6.27 1.03
N LEU A 12 -0.82 -5.57 1.81
CA LEU A 12 0.04 -6.18 2.81
C LEU A 12 -0.77 -6.83 3.94
N ASP A 13 -2.00 -6.37 4.21
CA ASP A 13 -3.01 -6.91 5.15
C ASP A 13 -2.47 -7.87 6.23
N TRP A 14 -1.68 -7.33 7.16
CA TRP A 14 -1.00 -8.13 8.18
C TRP A 14 -2.00 -8.66 9.21
N ARG A 15 -1.87 -9.96 9.50
CA ARG A 15 -2.71 -10.68 10.47
C ARG A 15 -1.82 -11.66 11.23
N PRO A 16 -1.29 -11.29 12.41
CA PRO A 16 -0.29 -12.10 13.10
C PRO A 16 -0.81 -13.50 13.47
N MET A 17 -2.11 -13.66 13.67
CA MET A 17 -2.74 -14.95 13.95
C MET A 17 -2.57 -16.02 12.85
N PHE A 18 -2.16 -15.63 11.64
CA PHE A 18 -1.90 -16.56 10.53
C PHE A 18 -0.43 -16.98 10.41
N TRP A 19 0.45 -16.47 11.27
CA TRP A 19 1.89 -16.69 11.19
C TRP A 19 2.42 -17.32 12.47
N GLU A 20 3.30 -18.31 12.33
CA GLU A 20 4.01 -18.87 13.47
C GLU A 20 4.90 -17.78 14.09
N GLY A 21 4.80 -17.60 15.42
CA GLY A 21 5.46 -16.50 16.14
C GLY A 21 4.72 -15.16 16.13
N GLY A 22 3.58 -15.05 15.43
CA GLY A 22 2.77 -13.83 15.42
C GLY A 22 3.55 -12.63 14.89
N ASP A 23 3.51 -11.51 15.62
CA ASP A 23 4.24 -10.28 15.28
C ASP A 23 5.78 -10.46 15.24
N ASP A 24 6.30 -11.53 15.86
CA ASP A 24 7.71 -11.89 15.88
C ASP A 24 8.04 -13.04 14.90
N SER A 25 7.16 -13.31 13.94
CA SER A 25 7.37 -14.36 12.94
C SER A 25 8.68 -14.18 12.20
N ALA A 26 9.55 -15.20 12.27
CA ALA A 26 10.83 -15.22 11.58
C ALA A 26 10.69 -15.44 10.07
N GLU A 27 9.57 -16.01 9.61
CA GLU A 27 9.34 -16.36 8.20
C GLU A 27 8.58 -15.27 7.42
N ALA A 28 7.69 -14.52 8.08
CA ALA A 28 6.82 -13.54 7.42
C ALA A 28 7.59 -12.52 6.56
N PRO A 29 8.68 -11.88 7.04
CA PRO A 29 9.41 -10.90 6.23
C PRO A 29 9.97 -11.49 4.93
N ALA A 30 10.41 -12.76 4.94
CA ALA A 30 10.92 -13.42 3.74
C ALA A 30 9.80 -13.68 2.73
N ARG A 31 8.64 -14.16 3.19
CA ARG A 31 7.47 -14.41 2.34
C ARG A 31 6.88 -13.13 1.74
N TYR A 32 6.84 -12.05 2.52
CA TYR A 32 6.43 -10.74 2.01
C TYR A 32 7.36 -10.24 0.91
N ARG A 33 8.68 -10.40 1.08
CA ARG A 33 9.67 -10.05 0.05
C ARG A 33 9.48 -10.86 -1.24
N GLU A 34 9.23 -12.16 -1.11
CA GLU A 34 8.92 -13.03 -2.26
C GLU A 34 7.65 -12.57 -2.99
N ALA A 35 6.57 -12.28 -2.26
CA ALA A 35 5.33 -11.79 -2.84
C ALA A 35 5.48 -10.42 -3.51
N LEU A 36 6.22 -9.48 -2.88
CA LEU A 36 6.50 -8.15 -3.42
C LEU A 36 7.24 -8.20 -4.76
N ALA A 37 8.10 -9.20 -4.98
CA ALA A 37 8.81 -9.37 -6.25
C ALA A 37 7.87 -9.70 -7.43
N HIS A 38 6.61 -10.07 -7.15
CA HIS A 38 5.58 -10.35 -8.15
C HIS A 38 4.51 -9.26 -8.26
N ALA A 39 4.60 -8.20 -7.44
CA ALA A 39 3.64 -7.11 -7.41
C ALA A 39 4.16 -5.88 -8.17
N THR A 40 3.26 -5.15 -8.83
CA THR A 40 3.56 -3.82 -9.40
C THR A 40 3.12 -2.70 -8.46
N VAL A 41 2.17 -2.98 -7.55
CA VAL A 41 1.68 -2.03 -6.55
C VAL A 41 1.67 -2.72 -5.19
N ALA A 42 2.20 -2.06 -4.17
CA ALA A 42 2.04 -2.46 -2.77
C ALA A 42 1.23 -1.41 -2.02
N VAL A 43 0.26 -1.84 -1.23
CA VAL A 43 -0.54 -0.98 -0.36
C VAL A 43 -0.58 -1.55 1.05
N GLY A 44 -0.37 -0.69 2.06
CA GLY A 44 -0.44 -1.11 3.45
C GLY A 44 -0.39 0.07 4.40
N ASN A 45 -0.72 -0.16 5.67
CA ASN A 45 -0.51 0.78 6.75
C ASN A 45 0.94 0.71 7.30
N ILE A 46 1.27 1.58 8.25
CA ILE A 46 2.64 1.65 8.78
C ILE A 46 3.12 0.36 9.46
N ASP A 47 2.24 -0.36 10.16
CA ASP A 47 2.62 -1.60 10.83
C ASP A 47 2.79 -2.74 9.82
N GLU A 48 1.93 -2.80 8.81
CA GLU A 48 2.06 -3.72 7.67
C GLU A 48 3.35 -3.47 6.88
N CYS A 49 3.66 -2.21 6.58
CA CYS A 49 4.91 -1.84 5.93
C CYS A 49 6.12 -2.24 6.77
N ARG A 50 6.05 -2.11 8.11
CA ARG A 50 7.12 -2.55 9.00
C ARG A 50 7.38 -4.03 8.89
N ILE A 51 6.35 -4.87 8.81
CA ILE A 51 6.52 -6.32 8.62
C ILE A 51 7.18 -6.61 7.27
N ALA A 52 6.74 -5.93 6.21
CA ALA A 52 7.23 -6.15 4.86
C ALA A 52 8.67 -5.63 4.64
N THR A 53 9.06 -4.55 5.32
CA THR A 53 10.28 -3.79 4.98
C THR A 53 11.24 -3.54 6.15
N GLY A 54 10.79 -3.70 7.39
CA GLY A 54 11.50 -3.25 8.59
C GLY A 54 11.34 -1.77 8.91
N GLU A 55 10.73 -0.97 8.02
CA GLU A 55 10.66 0.48 8.14
C GLU A 55 9.32 0.97 8.69
N ARG A 56 9.36 2.01 9.53
CA ARG A 56 8.15 2.68 10.06
C ARG A 56 7.98 4.12 9.57
N GLU A 57 9.05 4.75 9.09
CA GLU A 57 8.95 6.09 8.53
C GLU A 57 8.29 5.99 7.14
N PRO A 58 7.19 6.72 6.86
CA PRO A 58 6.41 6.54 5.63
C PRO A 58 7.23 6.61 4.34
N TYR A 59 8.14 7.57 4.20
CA TYR A 59 8.96 7.67 3.00
C TYR A 59 10.02 6.57 2.93
N ALA A 60 10.60 6.15 4.05
CA ALA A 60 11.53 5.03 4.12
C ALA A 60 10.84 3.70 3.74
N ALA A 61 9.65 3.45 4.28
CA ALA A 61 8.81 2.32 3.93
C ALA A 61 8.48 2.32 2.43
N ALA A 62 8.03 3.46 1.88
CA ALA A 62 7.75 3.58 0.45
C ALA A 62 8.99 3.30 -0.41
N ARG A 63 10.16 3.87 -0.05
CA ARG A 63 11.43 3.60 -0.74
C ARG A 63 11.82 2.12 -0.67
N ALA A 64 11.64 1.48 0.48
CA ALA A 64 11.96 0.05 0.65
C ALA A 64 11.03 -0.84 -0.19
N LEU A 65 9.73 -0.52 -0.27
CA LEU A 65 8.79 -1.21 -1.16
C LEU A 65 9.19 -1.07 -2.63
N LEU A 66 9.57 0.15 -3.07
CA LEU A 66 10.06 0.37 -4.43
C LEU A 66 11.36 -0.40 -4.69
N ALA A 67 12.28 -0.45 -3.72
CA ALA A 67 13.49 -1.25 -3.81
C ALA A 67 13.21 -2.76 -3.90
N ALA A 68 12.09 -3.23 -3.34
CA ALA A 68 11.65 -4.62 -3.42
C ALA A 68 11.04 -5.01 -4.79
N GLY A 69 10.76 -4.04 -5.68
CA GLY A 69 10.39 -4.32 -7.07
C GLY A 69 9.10 -3.65 -7.55
N VAL A 70 8.27 -3.10 -6.65
CA VAL A 70 7.01 -2.48 -7.07
C VAL A 70 7.24 -1.16 -7.82
N GLU A 71 6.27 -0.77 -8.64
CA GLU A 71 6.27 0.52 -9.36
C GLU A 71 5.59 1.61 -8.53
N LEU A 72 4.60 1.24 -7.72
CA LEU A 72 3.85 2.14 -6.86
C LEU A 72 3.79 1.61 -5.42
N ALA A 73 4.22 2.42 -4.46
CA ALA A 73 4.08 2.14 -3.04
C ALA A 73 3.04 3.10 -2.42
N VAL A 74 2.04 2.55 -1.75
CA VAL A 74 0.96 3.30 -1.07
C VAL A 74 1.00 2.99 0.43
N VAL A 75 1.29 4.00 1.23
CA VAL A 75 1.45 3.91 2.69
C VAL A 75 0.32 4.68 3.38
N LYS A 76 -0.61 3.94 4.00
CA LYS A 76 -1.74 4.44 4.80
C LYS A 76 -1.24 4.85 6.19
N ARG A 77 -1.56 6.06 6.65
CA ARG A 77 -1.10 6.63 7.93
C ARG A 77 -2.27 7.00 8.85
N GLY A 78 -3.43 6.37 8.67
CA GLY A 78 -4.66 6.65 9.41
C GLY A 78 -4.99 8.16 9.40
N PRO A 79 -4.99 8.84 10.56
CA PRO A 79 -5.34 10.27 10.65
C PRO A 79 -4.30 11.21 10.02
N LYS A 80 -3.18 10.71 9.51
CA LYS A 80 -2.22 11.49 8.70
C LYS A 80 -2.44 11.31 7.21
N GLY A 81 -3.49 10.59 6.80
CA GLY A 81 -3.85 10.35 5.41
C GLY A 81 -2.93 9.35 4.73
N VAL A 82 -2.68 9.52 3.43
CA VAL A 82 -2.03 8.49 2.59
C VAL A 82 -0.89 9.09 1.79
N LEU A 83 0.27 8.42 1.84
CA LEU A 83 1.42 8.73 1.00
C LEU A 83 1.46 7.71 -0.15
N ALA A 84 1.60 8.17 -1.38
CA ALA A 84 1.91 7.33 -2.52
C ALA A 84 3.18 7.82 -3.22
N VAL A 85 4.07 6.89 -3.56
CA VAL A 85 5.33 7.16 -4.25
C VAL A 85 5.44 6.21 -5.43
N HIS A 86 5.57 6.77 -6.63
CA HIS A 86 5.83 6.02 -7.85
C HIS A 86 7.33 5.99 -8.16
N ARG A 87 7.78 4.93 -8.84
CA ARG A 87 9.20 4.68 -9.16
C ARG A 87 9.84 5.79 -10.02
N ASP A 88 9.05 6.52 -10.80
CA ASP A 88 9.51 7.66 -11.59
C ASP A 88 9.72 8.95 -10.78
N GLY A 89 9.49 8.92 -9.47
CA GLY A 89 9.63 10.05 -8.57
C GLY A 89 8.33 10.84 -8.36
N THR A 90 7.24 10.51 -9.05
CA THR A 90 5.93 11.12 -8.80
C THR A 90 5.46 10.75 -7.39
N THR A 91 4.99 11.75 -6.64
CA THR A 91 4.49 11.57 -5.27
C THR A 91 3.14 12.22 -5.08
N ALA A 92 2.31 11.63 -4.22
CA ALA A 92 1.07 12.21 -3.74
C ALA A 92 0.98 12.00 -2.23
N ASP A 93 0.87 13.09 -1.48
CA ASP A 93 0.63 13.08 -0.05
C ASP A 93 -0.76 13.69 0.21
N CYS A 94 -1.73 12.81 0.48
CA CYS A 94 -3.13 13.20 0.64
C CYS A 94 -3.48 13.25 2.14
N PRO A 95 -3.99 14.38 2.67
CA PRO A 95 -4.52 14.44 4.03
C PRO A 95 -5.76 13.54 4.18
N PRO A 96 -6.13 13.15 5.41
CA PRO A 96 -7.36 12.39 5.64
C PRO A 96 -8.59 13.24 5.30
N LEU A 97 -9.69 12.59 4.93
CA LEU A 97 -10.99 13.25 4.89
C LEU A 97 -11.61 13.17 6.30
N PRO A 98 -12.02 14.30 6.93
CA PRO A 98 -12.68 14.27 8.22
C PRO A 98 -14.05 13.60 8.09
N VAL A 99 -14.21 12.45 8.74
CA VAL A 99 -15.46 11.68 8.79
C VAL A 99 -15.72 11.19 10.21
N GLU A 100 -17.00 11.07 10.57
CA GLU A 100 -17.39 10.37 11.79
C GLU A 100 -17.29 8.85 11.55
N VAL A 101 -16.35 8.19 12.24
CA VAL A 101 -16.14 6.75 12.08
C VAL A 101 -17.17 6.00 12.92
N VAL A 102 -18.17 5.44 12.25
CA VAL A 102 -19.16 4.55 12.89
C VAL A 102 -18.65 3.09 12.94
N ASN A 103 -18.02 2.63 11.86
CA ASN A 103 -17.42 1.30 11.76
C ASN A 103 -16.27 1.33 10.72
N GLY A 104 -15.08 0.85 11.12
CA GLY A 104 -13.91 0.80 10.24
C GLY A 104 -13.72 -0.53 9.49
N LEU A 105 -14.55 -1.54 9.74
CA LEU A 105 -14.46 -2.83 9.07
C LEU A 105 -14.71 -2.66 7.56
N GLY A 106 -13.78 -3.17 6.76
CA GLY A 106 -13.82 -3.05 5.29
C GLY A 106 -13.32 -1.72 4.74
N ALA A 107 -12.91 -0.75 5.57
CA ALA A 107 -12.35 0.52 5.07
C ALA A 107 -11.07 0.30 4.25
N GLY A 108 -10.22 -0.66 4.65
CA GLY A 108 -9.04 -1.08 3.89
C GLY A 108 -9.40 -1.70 2.54
N ASP A 109 -10.40 -2.59 2.51
CA ASP A 109 -10.85 -3.25 1.28
C ASP A 109 -11.50 -2.25 0.31
N ALA A 110 -12.29 -1.30 0.83
CA ALA A 110 -12.87 -0.22 0.04
C ALA A 110 -11.78 0.66 -0.58
N PHE A 111 -10.74 1.01 0.19
CA PHE A 111 -9.56 1.69 -0.33
C PHE A 111 -8.90 0.86 -1.45
N GLY A 112 -8.69 -0.43 -1.24
CA GLY A 112 -8.11 -1.34 -2.23
C GLY A 112 -8.93 -1.42 -3.51
N GLY A 113 -10.25 -1.51 -3.41
CA GLY A 113 -11.17 -1.48 -4.55
C GLY A 113 -11.10 -0.17 -5.33
N ALA A 114 -11.08 0.96 -4.62
CA ALA A 114 -10.96 2.29 -5.22
C ALA A 114 -9.59 2.52 -5.89
N LEU A 115 -8.51 2.01 -5.28
CA LEU A 115 -7.16 1.99 -5.86
C LEU A 115 -7.16 1.22 -7.19
N CYS A 116 -7.68 -0.02 -7.20
CA CYS A 116 -7.80 -0.82 -8.42
C CYS A 116 -8.61 -0.12 -9.51
N HIS A 117 -9.72 0.51 -9.13
CA HIS A 117 -10.54 1.29 -10.07
C HIS A 117 -9.76 2.46 -10.68
N GLY A 118 -9.06 3.25 -9.87
CA GLY A 118 -8.27 4.39 -10.34
C GLY A 118 -7.11 3.97 -11.27
N LEU A 119 -6.46 2.85 -10.97
CA LEU A 119 -5.41 2.27 -11.83
C LEU A 119 -5.98 1.85 -13.20
N LEU A 120 -7.09 1.11 -13.21
CA LEU A 120 -7.77 0.67 -14.44
C LEU A 120 -8.29 1.85 -15.28
N ALA A 121 -8.72 2.92 -14.62
CA ALA A 121 -9.19 4.14 -15.27
C ALA A 121 -8.06 5.07 -15.74
N GLY A 122 -6.80 4.74 -15.47
CA GLY A 122 -5.63 5.54 -15.86
C GLY A 122 -5.59 6.91 -15.20
N TRP A 123 -6.08 7.04 -13.97
CA TRP A 123 -6.11 8.32 -13.27
C TRP A 123 -4.71 8.80 -12.86
N PRO A 124 -4.48 10.13 -12.84
CA PRO A 124 -3.32 10.71 -12.19
C PRO A 124 -3.23 10.28 -10.72
N LEU A 125 -2.00 10.14 -10.20
CA LEU A 125 -1.74 9.59 -8.88
C LEU A 125 -2.44 10.39 -7.76
N ASP A 126 -2.47 11.72 -7.85
CA ASP A 126 -3.13 12.58 -6.88
C ASP A 126 -4.65 12.31 -6.79
N ARG A 127 -5.30 12.15 -7.96
CA ARG A 127 -6.73 11.85 -8.05
C ARG A 127 -7.01 10.45 -7.51
N LEU A 128 -6.21 9.47 -7.91
CA LEU A 128 -6.34 8.09 -7.48
C LEU A 128 -6.26 7.98 -5.95
N VAL A 129 -5.24 8.57 -5.33
CA VAL A 129 -5.03 8.49 -3.87
C VAL A 129 -6.14 9.22 -3.14
N ARG A 130 -6.52 10.42 -3.61
CA ARG A 130 -7.61 11.20 -3.00
C ARG A 130 -8.95 10.45 -3.04
N TYR A 131 -9.24 9.80 -4.16
CA TYR A 131 -10.48 9.05 -4.33
C TYR A 131 -10.50 7.78 -3.46
N ALA A 132 -9.38 7.05 -3.38
CA ALA A 132 -9.30 5.87 -2.53
C ALA A 132 -9.37 6.20 -1.02
N ASN A 133 -8.89 7.38 -0.63
CA ASN A 133 -8.90 7.87 0.75
C ASN A 133 -10.25 8.49 1.19
N ALA A 134 -11.22 8.65 0.30
CA ALA A 134 -12.49 9.33 0.54
C ALA A 134 -13.57 8.39 1.13
#